data_AF-A0A961C4N1-F1
#
_entry.id   AF-A0A961C4N1-F1
#
_cell.length_a   1.000
_cell.length_b   1.000
_cell.length_c   1.000
_cell.angle_alpha   90.00
_cell.angle_beta   90.00
_cell.angle_gamma   90.00
#
_symmetry.space_group_name_H-M   'P 1'
#
loop_
_entity.id
_entity.type
_entity.pdbx_description
1 polymer ?
#
loop_
_entity_poly.entity_id
_entity_poly.type
_entity_poly.pdbx_seq_one_letter_code
_entity_poly.pdbx_strand_id
1 'polypeptide(L)'
;MLTTKKPWDEVQAELLDVVFYAHDPSAVLASADLAKAGMLDSLSVVAIIEVLAEATGADSALDAATVEDFASMVHIHDLYERL
;
A
#
# COMPACT_ATOMS: atom_id res chain seq x y z
N MET A 1 -22.07 -10.47 -2.20
CA MET A 1 -21.16 -10.42 -3.36
C MET A 1 -19.83 -10.94 -2.87
N LEU A 2 -19.28 -12.00 -3.47
CA LEU A 2 -17.91 -12.42 -3.16
C LEU A 2 -17.00 -11.45 -3.92
N THR A 3 -16.56 -10.37 -3.27
CA THR A 3 -15.51 -9.53 -3.81
C THR A 3 -14.22 -10.35 -3.74
N THR A 4 -13.85 -10.96 -4.86
CA THR A 4 -12.54 -11.57 -5.03
C THR A 4 -11.51 -10.44 -5.01
N LYS A 5 -10.62 -10.50 -4.03
CA LYS A 5 -9.42 -9.67 -3.87
C LYS A 5 -8.73 -9.44 -5.22
N LYS A 6 -8.37 -8.19 -5.53
CA LYS A 6 -7.66 -7.83 -6.78
C LYS A 6 -6.33 -8.60 -6.89
N PRO A 7 -5.79 -8.82 -8.10
CA PRO A 7 -4.41 -9.27 -8.24
C PRO A 7 -3.41 -8.26 -7.65
N TRP A 8 -2.35 -8.71 -6.99
CA TRP A 8 -1.38 -7.81 -6.35
C TRP A 8 -0.66 -6.91 -7.35
N ASP A 9 -0.40 -7.38 -8.57
CA ASP A 9 0.22 -6.58 -9.63
C ASP A 9 -0.64 -5.37 -10.03
N GLU A 10 -1.97 -5.52 -10.02
CA GLU A 10 -2.89 -4.40 -10.24
C GLU A 10 -2.86 -3.42 -9.06
N VAL A 11 -2.86 -3.92 -7.83
CA VAL A 11 -2.78 -3.08 -6.62
C VAL A 11 -1.45 -2.34 -6.55
N GLN A 12 -0.34 -3.01 -6.85
CA GLN A 12 0.98 -2.40 -6.89
C GLN A 12 1.07 -1.30 -7.94
N ALA A 13 0.52 -1.52 -9.14
CA ALA A 13 0.44 -0.48 -10.17
C ALA A 13 -0.39 0.72 -9.69
N GLU A 14 -1.54 0.48 -9.07
CA GLU A 14 -2.41 1.51 -8.52
C GLU A 14 -1.73 2.32 -7.41
N LEU A 15 -1.01 1.66 -6.49
CA LEU A 15 -0.21 2.33 -5.47
C LEU A 15 0.87 3.24 -6.08
N LEU A 16 1.55 2.77 -7.12
CA LEU A 16 2.57 3.57 -7.81
C LEU A 16 1.97 4.78 -8.53
N ASP A 17 0.80 4.61 -9.15
CA ASP A 17 0.12 5.65 -9.92
C ASP A 17 -0.65 6.68 -9.07
N VAL A 18 -1.16 6.27 -7.90
CA VAL A 18 -2.03 7.12 -7.06
C VAL A 18 -1.30 7.64 -5.83
N VAL A 19 -0.55 6.79 -5.13
CA VAL A 19 0.13 7.17 -3.89
C VAL A 19 1.51 7.74 -4.17
N PHE A 20 2.29 7.04 -5.00
CA PHE A 20 3.70 7.36 -5.23
C PHE A 20 3.95 8.06 -6.57
N TYR A 21 2.93 8.67 -7.17
CA TYR A 21 2.99 9.30 -8.51
C TYR A 21 4.10 10.34 -8.68
N ALA A 22 4.53 10.97 -7.58
CA ALA A 22 5.56 11.99 -7.56
C ALA A 22 6.99 11.41 -7.49
N HIS A 23 7.15 10.09 -7.39
CA HIS A 23 8.41 9.40 -7.18
C HIS A 23 8.74 8.46 -8.34
N ASP A 24 10.03 8.15 -8.50
CA ASP A 24 10.46 7.12 -9.44
C ASP A 24 9.98 5.74 -8.95
N PRO A 25 9.24 4.97 -9.76
CA PRO A 25 8.70 3.68 -9.33
C PRO A 25 9.78 2.69 -8.91
N SER A 26 10.94 2.67 -9.58
CA SER A 26 12.03 1.74 -9.23
C SER A 26 12.62 2.09 -7.87
N ALA A 27 12.72 3.38 -7.54
CA ALA A 27 13.17 3.85 -6.24
C ALA A 27 12.20 3.48 -5.10
N VAL A 28 10.88 3.60 -5.35
CA VAL A 28 9.84 3.19 -4.39
C VAL A 28 9.91 1.68 -4.12
N LEU A 29 9.98 0.87 -5.19
CA LEU A 29 10.04 -0.59 -5.10
C LEU A 29 11.32 -1.09 -4.39
N ALA A 30 12.44 -0.37 -4.54
CA ALA A 30 13.72 -0.75 -3.93
C ALA A 30 13.91 -0.20 -2.50
N SER A 31 13.03 0.69 -2.02
CA SER A 31 13.21 1.32 -0.72
C SER A 31 12.94 0.36 0.43
N ALA A 32 13.88 0.28 1.38
CA ALA A 32 13.70 -0.47 2.63
C ALA A 32 12.88 0.31 3.68
N ASP A 33 12.80 1.64 3.53
CA ASP A 33 12.10 2.54 4.45
C ASP A 33 11.64 3.79 3.69
N LEU A 34 10.39 3.78 3.25
CA LEU A 34 9.78 4.84 2.44
C LEU A 34 9.69 6.18 3.21
N ALA A 35 9.48 6.13 4.53
CA ALA A 35 9.44 7.32 5.36
C ALA A 35 10.81 7.99 5.45
N LYS A 36 11.88 7.21 5.72
CA LYS A 36 13.26 7.75 5.73
C LYS A 36 13.71 8.21 4.34
N ALA A 37 13.19 7.61 3.27
CA ALA A 37 13.43 8.04 1.91
C ALA A 37 12.66 9.33 1.51
N GLY A 38 11.77 9.82 2.38
CA GLY A 38 10.93 11.00 2.10
C GLY A 38 9.84 10.74 1.05
N MET A 39 9.45 9.48 0.86
CA MET A 39 8.44 9.02 -0.10
C MET A 39 7.11 8.68 0.56
N LEU A 40 7.06 8.67 1.89
CA LEU A 40 5.88 8.36 2.67
C LEU A 40 5.64 9.45 3.69
N ASP A 41 4.45 10.04 3.63
CA ASP A 41 3.92 10.92 4.66
C ASP A 41 2.58 10.40 5.21
N SER A 42 1.97 11.14 6.13
CA SER A 42 0.70 10.75 6.74
C SER A 42 -0.45 10.65 5.75
N LEU A 43 -0.46 11.44 4.67
CA LEU A 43 -1.48 11.37 3.62
C LEU A 43 -1.24 10.15 2.73
N SER A 44 0.02 9.81 2.44
CA SER A 44 0.36 8.58 1.74
C SER A 44 -0.19 7.34 2.45
N VAL A 45 -0.08 7.27 3.78
CA VAL A 45 -0.61 6.15 4.57
C VAL A 45 -2.13 6.00 4.41
N VAL A 46 -2.88 7.11 4.46
CA VAL A 46 -4.33 7.09 4.25
C VAL A 46 -4.67 6.61 2.85
N ALA A 47 -3.98 7.11 1.82
CA ALA A 47 -4.21 6.69 0.44
C ALA A 47 -3.87 5.21 0.20
N ILE A 48 -2.82 4.69 0.85
CA ILE A 48 -2.52 3.24 0.81
C ILE A 48 -3.68 2.45 1.42
N ILE A 49 -4.18 2.85 2.58
CA ILE A 49 -5.31 2.18 3.25
C ILE A 49 -6.54 2.17 2.34
N GLU A 50 -6.88 3.28 1.69
CA GLU A 50 -8.01 3.36 0.74
C GLU A 50 -7.84 2.39 -0.43
N VAL A 51 -6.66 2.37 -1.07
CA VAL A 51 -6.38 1.44 -2.17
C VAL A 51 -6.50 -0.03 -1.72
N LEU A 52 -5.97 -0.38 -0.55
CA LEU A 52 -6.06 -1.74 -0.01
C LEU A 52 -7.50 -2.11 0.36
N ALA A 53 -8.28 -1.17 0.90
CA ALA A 53 -9.67 -1.38 1.27
C ALA A 53 -10.52 -1.67 0.03
N GLU A 54 -10.36 -0.89 -1.03
CA GLU A 54 -11.05 -1.10 -2.30
C GLU A 54 -10.62 -2.40 -2.99
N ALA A 55 -9.34 -2.76 -2.90
CA ALA A 55 -8.80 -3.97 -3.51
C ALA A 55 -9.27 -5.26 -2.84
N THR A 56 -9.54 -5.22 -1.52
CA THR A 56 -9.89 -6.40 -0.71
C THR A 56 -11.38 -6.46 -0.35
N GLY A 57 -12.07 -5.31 -0.30
CA GLY A 57 -13.38 -5.15 0.32
C GLY A 57 -13.36 -5.34 1.85
N ALA A 58 -12.19 -5.25 2.48
CA ALA A 58 -11.97 -5.53 3.90
C ALA A 58 -11.73 -4.25 4.72
N ASP A 59 -12.60 -3.25 4.58
CA ASP A 59 -12.49 -1.95 5.25
C ASP A 59 -12.19 -2.05 6.76
N SER A 60 -12.84 -2.98 7.46
CA SER A 60 -12.68 -3.17 8.91
C SER A 60 -11.41 -3.92 9.33
N ALA A 61 -10.72 -4.59 8.43
CA ALA A 61 -9.50 -5.35 8.74
C ALA A 61 -8.25 -4.44 8.75
N LEU A 62 -8.34 -3.26 8.15
CA LEU A 62 -7.28 -2.25 8.12
C LEU A 62 -7.12 -1.51 9.45
N ASP A 63 -8.10 -1.59 10.36
CA ASP A 63 -8.00 -1.05 11.72
C ASP A 63 -6.86 -1.69 12.55
N ALA A 64 -6.39 -2.87 12.15
CA ALA A 64 -5.28 -3.58 12.78
C ALA A 64 -3.90 -3.25 12.17
N ALA A 65 -3.84 -2.42 11.12
CA ALA A 65 -2.59 -2.04 10.49
C ALA A 65 -1.72 -1.19 11.42
N THR A 66 -0.42 -1.40 11.37
CA THR A 66 0.58 -0.69 12.16
C THR A 66 1.48 0.16 11.25
N VAL A 67 2.22 1.10 11.82
CA VAL A 67 3.15 1.96 11.04
C VAL A 67 4.20 1.12 10.28
N GLU A 68 4.61 -0.01 10.85
CA GLU A 68 5.59 -0.92 10.24
C GLU A 68 5.07 -1.56 8.95
N ASP A 69 3.74 -1.73 8.82
CA ASP A 69 3.11 -2.29 7.63
C ASP A 69 3.26 -1.39 6.39
N PHE A 70 3.55 -0.10 6.59
CA PHE A 70 3.72 0.88 5.52
C PHE A 70 5.20 1.20 5.24
N ALA A 71 6.14 0.53 5.91
CA ALA A 71 7.56 0.87 5.84
C ALA A 71 8.17 0.69 4.45
N SER A 72 7.71 -0.31 3.68
CA SER A 72 8.14 -0.54 2.30
C SER A 72 7.08 -1.24 1.47
N MET A 73 7.27 -1.30 0.15
CA MET A 73 6.35 -2.04 -0.74
C MET A 73 6.20 -3.51 -0.35
N VAL A 74 7.24 -4.12 0.21
CA VAL A 74 7.19 -5.50 0.71
C VAL A 74 6.25 -5.61 1.91
N HIS A 75 6.34 -4.69 2.88
CA HIS A 75 5.46 -4.71 4.06
C HIS A 75 4.00 -4.40 3.68
N ILE A 76 3.79 -3.51 2.70
CA ILE A 76 2.45 -3.22 2.18
C ILE A 76 1.86 -4.47 1.50
N HIS A 77 2.68 -5.23 0.76
CA HIS A 77 2.26 -6.51 0.20
C HIS A 77 1.92 -7.53 1.30
N ASP A 78 2.74 -7.63 2.34
CA ASP A 78 2.48 -8.54 3.47
C ASP A 78 1.20 -8.15 4.24
N LEU A 79 0.91 -6.86 4.40
CA LEU A 79 -0.38 -6.39 4.90
C LEU A 79 -1.49 -6.81 3.96
N TYR A 80 -1.35 -6.54 2.66
CA TYR A 80 -2.34 -6.93 1.65
C TYR A 80 -2.67 -8.41 1.76
N GLU A 81 -1.69 -9.32 1.78
CA GLU A 81 -1.91 -10.78 1.86
C GLU A 81 -2.66 -11.23 3.12
N ARG A 82 -2.59 -10.47 4.22
CA ARG A 82 -3.32 -10.77 5.48
C ARG A 82 -4.79 -10.33 5.46
N LEU A 83 -5.15 -9.41 4.58
CA LEU A 83 -6.53 -8.90 4.39
C LEU A 83 -7.34 -9.83 3.47
#